data_AF-A0A2R4QHB4-F1
#
_entry.id   AF-A0A2R4QHB4-F1
#
_cell.length_a   1.000
_cell.length_b   1.000
_cell.length_c   1.000
_cell.angle_alpha   90.00
_cell.angle_beta   90.00
_cell.angle_gamma   90.00
#
_symmetry.space_group_name_H-M   'P 1'
#
loop_
_entity.id
_entity.type
_entity.pdbx_description
1 polymer ?
#
loop_
_entity_poly.entity_id
_entity_poly.type
_entity_poly.pdbx_seq_one_letter_code
_entity_poly.pdbx_strand_id
1 'polypeptide(L)'
;MVLTLILHIARVYLTGGFKKPRELIWITGVLLSIAVVSFGVTGYSLPWDKIGYWASKIVTAVPQAFDELIPGIGSLVVGLLRGGPSVSQFTLTRFYSIHTFVLPLVLFPLILVHFSIIRKQGISGPL
;
A
#
# COMPACT_ATOMS: atom_id res chain seq x y z
N MET A 1 9.01 -10.54 -3.14
CA MET A 1 8.70 -9.15 -3.55
C MET A 1 8.92 -8.13 -2.43
N VAL A 2 8.29 -8.26 -1.25
CA VAL A 2 8.48 -7.27 -0.16
C VAL A 2 9.94 -7.18 0.29
N LEU A 3 10.63 -8.32 0.45
CA LEU A 3 12.05 -8.34 0.79
C LEU A 3 12.90 -7.55 -0.22
N THR A 4 12.69 -7.77 -1.52
CA THR A 4 13.42 -7.05 -2.58
C THR A 4 13.09 -5.57 -2.60
N LEU A 5 11.85 -5.18 -2.26
CA LEU A 5 11.46 -3.78 -2.10
C LEU A 5 12.21 -3.14 -0.93
N ILE A 6 12.31 -3.81 0.22
CA ILE A 6 13.06 -3.30 1.39
C ILE A 6 14.53 -3.11 1.03
N LEU A 7 15.15 -4.11 0.39
CA LEU A 7 16.54 -4.01 -0.06
C LEU A 7 16.72 -2.88 -1.09
N HIS A 8 15.74 -2.69 -1.98
CA HIS A 8 15.76 -1.60 -2.95
C HIS A 8 15.69 -0.22 -2.28
N ILE A 9 14.77 -0.01 -1.33
CA ILE A 9 14.66 1.23 -0.55
C ILE A 9 15.96 1.50 0.22
N ALA A 10 16.50 0.48 0.90
CA ALA A 10 17.75 0.57 1.64
C ALA A 10 18.90 1.01 0.73
N ARG A 11 19.05 0.37 -0.45
CA ARG A 11 20.06 0.75 -1.44
C ARG A 11 19.89 2.21 -1.88
N VAL A 12 18.67 2.65 -2.23
CA VAL A 12 18.43 4.04 -2.67
C VAL A 12 18.81 5.04 -1.57
N TYR A 13 18.47 4.75 -0.32
CA TYR A 13 18.80 5.62 0.80
C TYR A 13 20.32 5.67 1.06
N LEU A 14 20.97 4.50 1.17
CA LEU A 14 22.40 4.38 1.42
C LEU A 14 23.27 4.96 0.29
N THR A 15 22.75 4.99 -0.94
CA THR A 15 23.45 5.59 -2.10
C THR A 15 23.05 7.04 -2.39
N GLY A 16 22.19 7.64 -1.56
CA GLY A 16 21.73 9.02 -1.76
C GLY A 16 20.92 9.23 -3.05
N GLY A 17 20.38 8.16 -3.65
CA GLY A 17 19.68 8.20 -4.94
C GLY A 17 18.33 8.95 -4.94
N PHE A 18 17.88 9.41 -3.78
CA PHE A 18 16.68 10.23 -3.58
C PHE A 18 16.94 11.74 -3.62
N LYS A 19 18.21 12.16 -3.59
CA LYS A 19 18.59 13.58 -3.58
C LYS A 19 18.29 14.25 -4.92
N LYS A 20 18.30 15.58 -4.94
CA LYS A 20 18.14 16.40 -6.15
C LYS A 20 18.94 15.86 -7.33
N PRO A 21 18.36 15.70 -8.54
CA PRO A 21 17.00 16.07 -8.96
C PRO A 21 15.96 14.91 -8.89
N ARG A 22 16.18 13.90 -8.03
CA ARG A 22 15.46 12.61 -8.01
C ARG A 22 14.36 12.50 -6.96
N GLU A 23 13.94 13.62 -6.38
CA GLU A 23 12.95 13.65 -5.30
C GLU A 23 11.61 13.02 -5.74
N LEU A 24 11.20 13.25 -6.99
CA LEU A 24 9.98 12.68 -7.55
C LEU A 24 10.05 11.15 -7.75
N ILE A 25 11.25 10.61 -8.03
CA ILE A 25 11.47 9.16 -8.09
C ILE A 25 11.26 8.56 -6.69
N TRP A 26 11.75 9.24 -5.65
CA TRP A 26 11.54 8.81 -4.28
C TRP A 26 10.06 8.82 -3.88
N ILE A 27 9.34 9.92 -4.15
CA ILE A 27 7.90 10.03 -3.83
C ILE A 27 7.10 8.93 -4.53
N THR A 28 7.34 8.70 -5.82
CA THR A 28 6.67 7.61 -6.55
C THR A 28 7.04 6.23 -5.99
N GLY A 29 8.27 6.03 -5.53
CA GLY A 29 8.70 4.81 -4.82
C GLY A 29 7.98 4.59 -3.48
N VAL A 30 7.73 5.66 -2.71
CA VAL A 30 6.93 5.60 -1.47
C VAL A 30 5.49 5.21 -1.78
N LEU A 31 4.87 5.80 -2.81
CA LEU A 31 3.52 5.44 -3.25
C LEU A 31 3.42 3.98 -3.70
N LEU A 32 4.41 3.50 -4.46
CA LEU A 32 4.51 2.08 -4.84
C LEU A 32 4.65 1.17 -3.61
N SER A 33 5.41 1.61 -2.60
CA SER A 33 5.58 0.84 -1.36
C SER A 33 4.28 0.71 -0.58
N ILE A 34 3.48 1.78 -0.51
CA ILE A 34 2.14 1.74 0.07
C ILE A 34 1.25 0.75 -0.69
N ALA A 35 1.24 0.81 -2.02
CA ALA A 35 0.46 -0.11 -2.84
C ALA A 35 0.86 -1.59 -2.60
N VAL A 36 2.16 -1.88 -2.51
CA VAL A 36 2.69 -3.22 -2.20
C VAL A 36 2.24 -3.72 -0.84
N VAL A 37 2.27 -2.89 0.19
CA VAL A 37 1.76 -3.26 1.52
C VAL A 37 0.25 -3.49 1.47
N SER A 38 -0.50 -2.67 0.73
CA SER A 38 -1.94 -2.87 0.52
C SER A 38 -2.26 -4.19 -0.20
N PHE A 39 -1.45 -4.62 -1.18
CA PHE A 39 -1.56 -5.95 -1.78
C PHE A 39 -1.36 -7.04 -0.73
N GLY A 40 -0.34 -6.91 0.12
CA GLY A 40 -0.10 -7.84 1.22
C GLY A 40 -1.31 -7.97 2.15
N VAL A 41 -1.83 -6.85 2.65
CA VAL A 41 -2.96 -6.81 3.59
C VAL A 41 -4.23 -7.42 2.98
N THR A 42 -4.60 -6.99 1.78
CA THR A 42 -5.83 -7.46 1.13
C THR A 42 -5.72 -8.92 0.70
N GLY A 43 -4.57 -9.33 0.16
CA GLY A 43 -4.33 -10.69 -0.32
C GLY A 43 -4.24 -11.72 0.80
N TYR A 44 -3.68 -11.34 1.96
CA TYR A 44 -3.54 -12.22 3.11
C TYR A 44 -4.88 -12.72 3.66
N SER A 45 -5.95 -11.95 3.46
CA SER A 45 -7.31 -12.31 3.89
C SER A 45 -8.03 -13.31 2.99
N LEU A 46 -7.61 -13.43 1.72
CA LEU A 46 -8.38 -14.13 0.68
C LEU A 46 -8.50 -15.65 0.87
N PRO A 47 -7.51 -16.36 1.46
CA PRO A 47 -7.69 -17.78 1.82
C PRO A 47 -8.81 -18.01 2.84
N TRP A 48 -9.22 -16.97 3.56
CA TRP A 48 -10.32 -16.97 4.53
C TRP A 48 -10.17 -18.04 5.63
N ASP A 49 -8.93 -18.32 6.02
CA ASP A 49 -8.61 -19.18 7.15
C ASP A 49 -8.67 -18.40 8.47
N LYS A 50 -8.46 -19.09 9.60
CA LYS A 50 -8.51 -18.45 10.92
C LYS A 50 -7.51 -17.29 11.02
N ILE A 51 -6.30 -17.47 10.49
CA ILE A 51 -5.24 -16.48 10.63
C ILE A 51 -5.55 -15.25 9.77
N GLY A 52 -5.90 -15.44 8.49
CA GLY A 52 -6.27 -14.36 7.57
C GLY A 52 -7.50 -13.58 8.04
N TYR A 53 -8.52 -14.26 8.58
CA TYR A 53 -9.71 -13.62 9.15
C TYR A 53 -9.37 -12.73 10.35
N TRP A 54 -8.63 -13.25 11.33
CA TRP A 54 -8.27 -12.48 12.53
C TRP A 54 -7.32 -11.33 12.22
N ALA A 55 -6.36 -11.52 11.32
CA ALA A 55 -5.51 -10.44 10.82
C ALA A 55 -6.34 -9.32 10.19
N SER A 56 -7.32 -9.68 9.35
CA SER A 56 -8.24 -8.70 8.73
C SER A 56 -9.07 -7.94 9.76
N LYS A 57 -9.55 -8.62 10.80
CA LYS A 57 -10.31 -7.99 11.89
C LYS A 57 -9.48 -6.97 12.66
N ILE A 58 -8.22 -7.29 12.98
CA ILE A 58 -7.31 -6.40 13.70
C ILE A 58 -6.94 -5.20 12.82
N VAL A 59 -6.46 -5.44 11.59
CA VAL A 59 -5.96 -4.35 10.73
C VAL A 59 -7.06 -3.36 10.32
N THR A 60 -8.28 -3.84 10.07
CA THR A 60 -9.42 -2.96 9.73
C THR A 60 -9.99 -2.22 10.93
N ALA A 61 -9.61 -2.56 12.16
CA ALA A 61 -10.02 -1.83 13.35
C ALA A 61 -9.13 -0.60 13.62
N VAL A 62 -7.88 -0.61 13.15
CA VAL A 62 -6.88 0.45 13.39
C VAL A 62 -7.40 1.84 13.00
N PRO A 63 -8.09 2.05 11.85
CA PRO A 63 -8.58 3.37 11.49
C PRO A 63 -9.62 3.97 12.45
N GLN A 64 -10.22 3.17 13.34
CA GLN A 64 -11.14 3.69 14.36
C GLN A 64 -10.48 4.78 15.22
N ALA A 65 -9.16 4.70 15.44
CA ALA A 65 -8.40 5.71 16.20
C ALA A 65 -8.48 7.11 15.58
N PHE A 66 -8.81 7.26 14.30
CA PHE A 66 -8.99 8.59 13.69
C PHE A 66 -10.19 9.37 14.26
N ASP A 67 -11.15 8.69 14.90
CA ASP A 67 -12.25 9.37 15.59
C ASP A 67 -11.77 10.23 16.77
N GLU A 68 -10.59 9.93 17.35
CA GLU A 68 -9.96 10.77 18.39
C GLU A 68 -9.48 12.11 17.83
N LEU A 69 -9.16 12.18 16.53
CA LEU A 69 -8.71 13.40 15.86
C LEU A 69 -9.90 14.18 15.29
N ILE A 70 -10.78 13.49 14.56
CA ILE A 70 -11.98 14.08 13.96
C ILE A 70 -13.14 13.09 14.15
N PRO A 71 -14.12 13.42 15.01
CA PRO A 71 -15.24 12.53 15.30
C PRO A 71 -15.97 12.07 14.04
N GLY A 72 -16.11 10.75 13.88
CA GLY A 72 -16.85 10.11 12.79
C GLY A 72 -15.99 9.68 11.60
N ILE A 73 -14.76 10.19 11.43
CA ILE A 73 -13.89 9.81 10.32
C ILE A 73 -13.41 8.35 10.44
N GLY A 74 -12.96 7.94 11.63
CA GLY A 74 -12.53 6.57 11.87
C GLY A 74 -13.65 5.58 11.62
N SER A 75 -14.84 5.85 12.19
CA SER A 75 -16.04 5.04 11.97
C SER A 75 -16.42 4.95 10.48
N LEU A 76 -16.34 6.06 9.74
CA LEU A 76 -16.56 6.08 8.29
C LEU A 76 -15.55 5.20 7.54
N VAL A 77 -14.25 5.33 7.83
CA VAL A 77 -13.20 4.55 7.19
C VAL A 77 -13.36 3.06 7.46
N VAL A 78 -13.61 2.66 8.71
CA VAL A 78 -13.86 1.26 9.09
C VAL A 78 -15.09 0.71 8.35
N GLY A 79 -16.18 1.48 8.30
CA GLY A 79 -17.39 1.11 7.56
C GLY A 79 -17.14 0.92 6.07
N LEU A 80 -16.35 1.80 5.45
CA LEU A 80 -15.97 1.71 4.04
C LEU A 80 -15.04 0.51 3.75
N LEU A 81 -14.14 0.17 4.67
CA LEU A 81 -13.27 -1.00 4.49
C LEU A 81 -14.04 -2.31 4.63
N ARG A 82 -14.90 -2.41 5.65
CA ARG A 82 -15.59 -3.67 5.99
C ARG A 82 -16.87 -3.90 5.20
N GLY A 83 -17.55 -2.82 4.78
CA GLY A 83 -18.89 -2.91 4.19
C GLY A 83 -19.99 -3.29 5.18
N GLY A 84 -19.74 -3.13 6.49
CA GLY A 84 -20.65 -3.47 7.57
C GLY A 84 -20.03 -3.23 8.95
N PRO A 85 -20.75 -3.50 10.06
CA PRO A 85 -20.27 -3.23 11.42
C PRO A 85 -19.12 -4.16 11.84
N SER A 86 -18.97 -5.31 11.19
CA SER A 86 -17.95 -6.31 11.49
C SER A 86 -17.35 -6.91 10.21
N VAL A 87 -16.21 -7.59 10.35
CA VAL A 87 -15.61 -8.34 9.24
C VAL A 87 -16.54 -9.50 8.87
N SER A 88 -16.93 -9.56 7.60
CA SER A 88 -17.92 -10.51 7.09
C SER A 88 -17.66 -10.83 5.60
N GLN A 89 -18.58 -11.56 4.97
CA GLN A 89 -18.53 -11.85 3.53
C GLN A 89 -18.46 -10.57 2.66
N PHE A 90 -19.07 -9.48 3.10
CA PHE A 90 -18.96 -8.18 2.41
C PHE A 90 -17.52 -7.67 2.40
N THR A 91 -16.80 -7.84 3.52
CA THR A 91 -15.40 -7.46 3.63
C THR A 91 -14.54 -8.28 2.69
N LEU A 92 -14.75 -9.60 2.63
CA LEU A 92 -14.03 -10.49 1.72
C LEU A 92 -14.24 -10.08 0.25
N THR A 93 -15.50 -9.79 -0.12
CA THR A 93 -15.83 -9.37 -1.49
C THR A 93 -15.16 -8.04 -1.85
N ARG A 94 -15.13 -7.07 -0.92
CA ARG A 94 -14.42 -5.80 -1.12
C ARG A 94 -12.91 -6.01 -1.23
N PHE A 95 -12.31 -6.81 -0.36
CA PHE A 95 -10.88 -7.07 -0.36
C PHE A 95 -10.45 -7.82 -1.62
N TYR A 96 -11.27 -8.76 -2.10
CA TYR A 96 -11.05 -9.41 -3.39
C TYR A 96 -11.04 -8.38 -4.54
N SER A 97 -12.08 -7.55 -4.66
CA SER A 97 -12.16 -6.51 -5.68
C SER A 97 -11.00 -5.50 -5.60
N ILE A 98 -10.63 -5.08 -4.39
CA ILE A 98 -9.50 -4.19 -4.18
C ILE A 98 -8.20 -4.87 -4.63
N HIS A 99 -7.99 -6.13 -4.26
CA HIS A 99 -6.75 -6.86 -4.54
C HIS A 99 -6.56 -7.20 -6.02
N THR A 100 -7.62 -7.66 -6.69
CA THR A 100 -7.52 -8.18 -8.06
C THR A 100 -7.80 -7.13 -9.13
N PHE A 101 -8.45 -6.02 -8.78
CA PHE A 101 -8.81 -4.98 -9.74
C PHE A 101 -8.25 -3.60 -9.38
N VAL A 102 -8.64 -3.05 -8.22
CA VAL A 102 -8.28 -1.66 -7.87
C VAL A 102 -6.78 -1.48 -7.71
N LEU A 103 -6.11 -2.34 -6.94
CA LEU A 103 -4.68 -2.24 -6.70
C LEU A 103 -3.86 -2.45 -7.98
N PRO A 104 -4.14 -3.44 -8.85
CA PRO A 104 -3.47 -3.54 -10.16
C PRO A 104 -3.67 -2.30 -11.03
N LEU A 105 -4.90 -1.76 -11.07
CA LEU A 105 -5.22 -0.56 -11.84
C LEU A 105 -4.46 0.69 -11.34
N VAL A 106 -4.22 0.80 -10.03
CA VAL A 106 -3.43 1.89 -9.43
C VAL A 106 -1.93 1.63 -9.59
N LEU A 107 -1.47 0.38 -9.45
CA LEU A 107 -0.06 0.01 -9.51
C LEU A 107 0.52 0.24 -10.91
N PHE A 108 -0.22 -0.12 -11.95
CA PHE A 108 0.24 0.00 -13.34
C PHE A 108 0.70 1.42 -13.73
N PRO A 109 -0.11 2.48 -13.60
CA PRO A 109 0.33 3.83 -13.90
C PRO A 109 1.43 4.32 -12.95
N LEU A 110 1.43 3.93 -11.67
CA LEU A 110 2.51 4.30 -10.75
C LEU A 110 3.87 3.74 -11.19
N ILE A 111 3.91 2.48 -11.65
CA ILE A 111 5.14 1.88 -12.19
C ILE A 111 5.58 2.59 -13.47
N LEU A 112 4.64 2.89 -14.37
CA LEU A 112 4.94 3.63 -15.60
C LEU A 112 5.54 5.01 -15.31
N VAL A 113 4.95 5.76 -14.39
CA VAL A 113 5.48 7.06 -13.96
C VAL A 113 6.87 6.91 -13.33
N HIS A 114 7.03 5.96 -12.39
CA HIS A 114 8.29 5.74 -11.69
C HIS A 114 9.44 5.43 -12.66
N PHE A 115 9.24 4.50 -13.60
CA PHE A 115 10.24 4.16 -14.61
C PHE A 115 10.47 5.27 -15.64
N SER A 116 9.43 6.03 -16.01
CA SER A 116 9.57 7.15 -16.95
C SER A 116 10.47 8.25 -16.38
N ILE A 117 10.33 8.57 -15.08
CA ILE A 117 11.17 9.58 -14.43
C ILE A 117 12.61 9.06 -14.30
N ILE A 118 12.81 7.79 -13.92
CA ILE A 118 14.15 7.18 -13.89
C ILE A 118 14.81 7.25 -15.27
N ARG A 119 14.10 6.89 -16.33
CA ARG A 119 14.62 6.95 -17.70
C ARG A 119 15.01 8.38 -18.10
N LYS A 120 14.21 9.39 -17.71
CA LYS A 120 14.48 10.80 -18.00
C LYS A 120 15.68 11.36 -17.22
N GLN A 121 15.88 10.94 -15.98
CA GLN A 121 16.90 11.50 -15.08
C GLN A 121 18.18 10.67 -14.99
N GLY A 122 18.22 9.45 -15.54
CA GLY A 122 19.36 8.53 -15.46
C GLY A 122 19.45 7.79 -14.11
N ILE A 123 20.59 7.21 -13.78
CA ILE A 123 20.87 6.60 -12.45
C ILE A 123 21.74 7.55 -11.60
N SER A 124 21.70 7.43 -10.27
CA SER A 124 22.61 8.18 -9.38
C SER A 124 24.07 7.93 -9.75
N GLY A 125 24.91 8.95 -9.64
CA GLY A 125 26.35 8.83 -9.86
C GLY A 125 27.04 7.90 -8.84
N PRO A 126 28.35 7.64 -9.02
CA PRO A 126 29.14 6.95 -8.01
C PRO A 126 29.10 7.70 -6.67
N LEU A 127 29.35 6.97 -5.58
CA LEU A 127 29.40 7.50 -4.22
C LEU A 127 30.53 8.51 -4.04
#